data_AF-Q21QB0-F1
#
_entry.id   AF-Q21QB0-F1
#
_cell.length_a   1.000
_cell.length_b   1.000
_cell.length_c   1.000
_cell.angle_alpha   90.00
_cell.angle_beta   90.00
_cell.angle_gamma   90.00
#
_symmetry.space_group_name_H-M   'P 1'
#
loop_
_entity.id
_entity.type
_entity.pdbx_description
1 polymer ?
#
loop_
_entity_poly.entity_id
_entity_poly.type
_entity_poly.pdbx_seq_one_letter_code
_entity_poly.pdbx_strand_id
1 'polypeptide(L)'
;MPGLGEHLPRELLIALPDIETDLYRIHQLVWQHVARAVESQGRFARPEFIYRIDGGMIRVRGNLPKNKTSVSAFRANAPVHLDLAAVWGSEHENAVPEAHLADWCAEKIESAGFKVASLAVTNFQYRCGVKHATDNRQNIRIPVASVTTTVTAGDTLACALTWRQGIGRGKRFGLGMLAH
;
A
#
# COMPACT_ATOMS: atom_id res chain seq x y z
N MET A 1 -30.83 -7.63 -17.94
CA MET A 1 -29.99 -6.89 -16.96
C MET A 1 -28.70 -6.51 -17.67
N PRO A 2 -28.37 -5.21 -17.83
CA PRO A 2 -27.13 -4.81 -18.47
C PRO A 2 -25.94 -5.17 -17.55
N GLY A 3 -24.92 -5.81 -18.14
CA GLY A 3 -23.74 -6.27 -17.41
C GLY A 3 -23.01 -5.11 -16.74
N LEU A 4 -22.75 -5.25 -15.44
CA LEU A 4 -21.82 -4.40 -14.70
C LEU A 4 -20.43 -4.62 -15.31
N GLY A 5 -20.03 -3.73 -16.22
CA GLY A 5 -18.66 -3.70 -16.72
C GLY A 5 -17.69 -3.61 -15.55
N GLU A 6 -16.76 -4.55 -15.47
CA GLU A 6 -15.67 -4.54 -14.50
C GLU A 6 -14.77 -3.32 -14.74
N HIS A 7 -15.11 -2.18 -14.15
CA HIS A 7 -14.21 -1.04 -14.13
C HIS A 7 -13.24 -1.22 -12.96
N LEU A 8 -12.12 -1.88 -13.22
CA LEU A 8 -10.99 -1.86 -12.29
C LEU A 8 -10.56 -0.39 -12.08
N PRO A 9 -10.29 0.01 -10.82
CA PRO A 9 -9.75 1.34 -10.54
C PRO A 9 -8.45 1.54 -11.31
N ARG A 10 -8.34 2.67 -12.03
CA ARG A 10 -7.16 2.97 -12.84
C ARG A 10 -6.03 3.41 -11.93
N GLU A 11 -5.09 2.51 -11.71
CA GLU A 11 -3.81 2.80 -11.05
C GLU A 11 -2.86 3.51 -12.03
N LEU A 12 -2.07 4.47 -11.53
CA LEU A 12 -0.94 5.00 -12.28
C LEU A 12 0.22 4.02 -12.13
N LEU A 13 0.81 3.64 -13.27
CA LEU A 13 1.99 2.78 -13.33
C LEU A 13 3.22 3.65 -13.60
N ILE A 14 4.22 3.56 -12.75
CA ILE A 14 5.51 4.27 -12.88
C ILE A 14 6.59 3.20 -13.02
N ALA A 15 7.24 3.15 -14.18
CA ALA A 15 8.41 2.28 -14.37
C ALA A 15 9.63 2.92 -13.71
N LEU A 16 10.30 2.17 -12.83
CA LEU A 16 11.57 2.50 -12.21
C LEU A 16 12.48 1.28 -12.32
N PRO A 17 13.20 1.09 -13.45
CA PRO A 17 14.01 -0.11 -13.68
C PRO A 17 15.16 -0.24 -12.67
N ASP A 18 15.73 0.88 -12.23
CA ASP A 18 16.75 0.94 -11.19
C ASP A 18 16.09 1.37 -9.86
N ILE A 19 15.36 0.45 -9.22
CA ILE A 19 14.74 0.76 -7.91
C ILE A 19 15.83 1.15 -6.93
N GLU A 20 15.83 2.43 -6.57
CA GLU A 20 16.61 2.93 -5.44
C GLU A 20 16.25 2.14 -4.18
N THR A 21 17.25 1.71 -3.40
CA THR A 21 17.02 0.98 -2.15
C THR A 21 16.54 1.88 -1.02
N ASP A 22 16.67 3.21 -1.18
CA ASP A 22 16.24 4.20 -0.19
C ASP A 22 14.74 4.47 -0.29
N LEU A 23 14.00 3.95 0.69
CA LEU A 23 12.55 4.13 0.82
C LEU A 23 12.09 5.59 0.74
N TYR A 24 12.85 6.53 1.30
CA TYR A 24 12.44 7.93 1.32
C TYR A 24 12.63 8.57 -0.05
N ARG A 25 13.67 8.18 -0.76
CA ARG A 25 13.93 8.67 -2.11
C ARG A 25 12.91 8.13 -3.11
N ILE A 26 12.52 6.86 -3.00
CA ILE A 26 11.39 6.30 -3.76
C ILE A 26 10.13 7.15 -3.54
N HIS A 27 9.80 7.48 -2.29
CA HIS A 27 8.65 8.33 -1.99
C HIS A 27 8.70 9.68 -2.69
N GLN A 28 9.85 10.34 -2.71
CA GLN A 28 10.04 11.63 -3.38
C GLN A 28 9.80 11.51 -4.88
N LEU A 29 10.30 10.46 -5.53
CA LEU A 29 10.09 10.20 -6.95
C LEU A 29 8.60 9.99 -7.24
N VAL A 30 7.95 9.09 -6.50
CA VAL A 30 6.50 8.84 -6.66
C VAL A 30 5.71 10.13 -6.44
N TRP A 31 6.04 10.90 -5.41
CA TRP A 31 5.41 12.19 -5.13
C TRP A 31 5.50 13.14 -6.33
N GLN A 32 6.68 13.28 -6.94
CA GLN A 32 6.87 14.15 -8.10
C GLN A 32 5.99 13.73 -9.29
N HIS A 33 5.88 12.43 -9.56
CA HIS A 33 5.02 11.91 -10.62
C HIS A 33 3.54 12.15 -10.34
N VAL A 34 3.09 11.88 -9.12
CA VAL A 34 1.68 12.10 -8.72
C VAL A 34 1.35 13.59 -8.70
N ALA A 35 2.22 14.44 -8.16
CA ALA A 35 2.04 15.89 -8.11
C ALA A 35 1.85 16.46 -9.52
N ARG A 36 2.72 16.11 -10.47
CA ARG A 36 2.56 16.50 -11.89
C ARG A 36 1.23 16.03 -12.47
N ALA A 37 0.81 14.79 -12.16
CA ALA A 37 -0.45 14.25 -12.64
C ALA A 37 -1.67 14.99 -12.07
N VAL A 38 -1.62 15.43 -10.81
CA VAL A 38 -2.69 16.21 -10.17
C VAL A 38 -2.71 17.66 -10.66
N GLU A 39 -1.54 18.32 -10.73
CA GLU A 39 -1.39 19.69 -11.21
C GLU A 39 -1.90 19.87 -12.65
N SER A 40 -1.70 18.86 -13.51
CA SER A 40 -2.21 18.88 -14.89
C SER A 40 -3.73 19.01 -15.02
N GLN A 41 -4.48 18.84 -13.92
CA GLN A 41 -5.94 19.03 -13.88
C GLN A 41 -6.37 20.46 -13.51
N GLY A 42 -5.42 21.40 -13.34
CA GLY A 42 -5.71 22.74 -12.83
C GLY A 42 -6.21 22.75 -11.38
N ARG A 43 -5.98 21.66 -10.64
CA ARG A 43 -6.33 21.52 -9.22
C ARG A 43 -5.09 21.77 -8.38
N PHE A 44 -5.09 22.82 -7.56
CA PHE A 44 -4.07 23.08 -6.53
C PHE A 44 -4.28 22.19 -5.28
N ALA A 45 -4.68 20.93 -5.48
CA ALA A 45 -4.92 20.01 -4.37
C ALA A 45 -3.64 19.24 -4.05
N ARG A 46 -3.36 19.06 -2.76
CA ARG A 46 -2.29 18.18 -2.31
C ARG A 46 -2.56 16.74 -2.81
N PRO A 47 -1.56 16.06 -3.42
CA PRO A 47 -1.69 14.66 -3.79
C PRO A 47 -2.05 13.77 -2.60
N GLU A 48 -3.09 12.96 -2.76
CA GLU A 48 -3.46 11.90 -1.81
C GLU A 48 -3.36 10.55 -2.52
N PHE A 49 -2.38 9.75 -2.11
CA PHE A 49 -2.11 8.47 -2.76
C PHE A 49 -1.52 7.44 -1.80
N ILE A 50 -1.66 6.19 -2.20
CA ILE A 50 -0.91 5.05 -1.70
C ILE A 50 -0.26 4.35 -2.91
N TYR A 51 0.85 3.66 -2.68
CA TYR A 51 1.55 2.96 -3.74
C TYR A 51 2.15 1.64 -3.24
N ARG A 52 2.50 0.79 -4.19
CA ARG A 52 3.20 -0.49 -4.00
C ARG A 52 4.35 -0.58 -5.00
N ILE A 53 5.44 -1.24 -4.59
CA ILE A 53 6.61 -1.51 -5.42
C ILE A 53 6.57 -2.98 -5.84
N ASP A 54 6.53 -3.25 -7.14
CA ASP A 54 6.43 -4.58 -7.75
C ASP A 54 7.52 -4.74 -8.84
N GLY A 55 8.69 -5.26 -8.48
CA GLY A 55 9.69 -5.74 -9.43
C GLY A 55 10.08 -4.75 -10.55
N GLY A 56 10.34 -3.49 -10.21
CA GLY A 56 10.68 -2.42 -11.17
C GLY A 56 9.49 -1.55 -11.61
N MET A 57 8.28 -1.88 -11.17
CA MET A 57 7.08 -1.09 -11.38
C MET A 57 6.56 -0.54 -10.05
N ILE A 58 6.08 0.70 -10.05
CA ILE A 58 5.32 1.25 -8.93
C ILE A 58 3.86 1.42 -9.37
N ARG A 59 2.97 0.75 -8.64
CA ARG A 59 1.52 0.93 -8.77
C ARG A 59 1.07 2.01 -7.80
N VAL A 60 0.34 3.01 -8.28
CA VAL A 60 -0.14 4.12 -7.47
C VAL A 60 -1.65 4.24 -7.56
N ARG A 61 -2.30 4.32 -6.40
CA ARG A 61 -3.73 4.54 -6.24
C ARG A 61 -3.97 5.81 -5.44
N GLY A 62 -4.84 6.69 -5.91
CA GLY A 62 -5.09 7.97 -5.24
C GLY A 62 -6.13 8.82 -5.94
N ASN A 63 -6.19 10.10 -5.56
CA ASN A 63 -7.03 11.14 -6.19
C ASN A 63 -6.50 11.57 -7.58
N LEU A 64 -6.21 10.59 -8.43
CA LEU A 64 -5.64 10.72 -9.76
C LEU A 64 -6.71 10.95 -10.84
N PRO A 65 -6.34 11.54 -12.01
CA PRO A 65 -7.28 11.76 -13.10
C PRO A 65 -7.93 10.44 -13.55
N LYS A 66 -9.25 10.45 -13.73
CA LYS A 66 -10.04 9.29 -14.22
C LYS A 66 -10.04 8.07 -13.28
N ASN A 67 -9.54 8.18 -12.06
CA ASN A 67 -9.64 7.11 -11.08
C ASN A 67 -11.04 7.10 -10.44
N LYS A 68 -11.96 6.33 -11.02
CA LYS A 68 -13.22 6.01 -10.35
C LYS A 68 -12.95 4.84 -9.41
N THR A 69 -12.98 5.09 -8.10
CA THR A 69 -12.89 4.03 -7.09
C THR A 69 -14.15 3.16 -7.24
N SER A 70 -14.01 1.97 -7.81
CA SER A 70 -15.07 0.97 -7.76
C SER A 70 -14.74 -0.08 -6.71
N VAL A 71 -15.69 -0.32 -5.81
CA VAL A 71 -15.65 -1.43 -4.83
C VAL A 71 -15.71 -2.79 -5.55
N SER A 72 -16.09 -2.82 -6.84
CA SER A 72 -16.08 -4.02 -7.68
C SER A 72 -14.68 -4.58 -7.99
N ALA A 73 -13.61 -3.98 -7.45
CA ALA A 73 -12.25 -4.48 -7.63
C ALA A 73 -12.00 -5.79 -6.86
N PHE A 74 -12.76 -6.07 -5.81
CA PHE A 74 -12.59 -7.28 -5.01
C PHE A 74 -13.19 -8.50 -5.72
N ARG A 75 -12.36 -9.17 -6.53
CA ARG A 75 -12.69 -10.53 -6.97
C ARG A 75 -12.54 -11.46 -5.77
N ALA A 76 -13.67 -11.93 -5.24
CA ALA A 76 -13.69 -12.88 -4.13
C ALA A 76 -12.74 -14.05 -4.42
N ASN A 77 -11.95 -14.44 -3.42
CA ASN A 77 -10.99 -15.56 -3.48
C ASN A 77 -9.83 -15.41 -4.49
N ALA A 78 -9.61 -14.23 -5.07
CA ALA A 78 -8.36 -13.97 -5.79
C ALA A 78 -7.22 -13.71 -4.79
N PRO A 79 -6.00 -14.20 -5.06
CA PRO A 79 -4.85 -13.83 -4.24
C PRO A 79 -4.62 -12.31 -4.33
N VAL A 80 -4.29 -11.73 -3.19
CA VAL A 80 -3.83 -10.35 -3.06
C VAL A 80 -2.49 -10.33 -2.34
N HIS A 81 -1.65 -9.39 -2.75
CA HIS A 81 -0.35 -9.14 -2.17
C HIS A 81 -0.39 -7.83 -1.38
N LEU A 82 0.23 -7.85 -0.19
CA LEU A 82 0.27 -6.72 0.73
C LEU A 82 1.63 -6.69 1.44
N ASP A 83 2.26 -5.52 1.52
CA ASP A 83 3.41 -5.31 2.40
C ASP A 83 2.95 -4.51 3.62
N LEU A 84 3.15 -5.04 4.83
CA LEU A 84 2.76 -4.40 6.09
C LEU A 84 3.99 -4.00 6.91
N ALA A 85 3.95 -2.79 7.48
CA ALA A 85 4.91 -2.38 8.51
C ALA A 85 4.62 -3.16 9.81
N ALA A 86 5.39 -4.21 10.06
CA ALA A 86 5.21 -5.16 11.15
C ALA A 86 5.80 -4.61 12.46
N VAL A 87 5.19 -3.54 12.96
CA VAL A 87 5.58 -2.87 14.21
C VAL A 87 4.50 -3.08 15.28
N TRP A 88 4.94 -3.37 16.51
CA TRP A 88 4.12 -3.48 17.70
C TRP A 88 4.30 -2.23 18.57
N GLY A 89 3.19 -1.64 19.02
CA GLY A 89 3.19 -0.59 20.04
C GLY A 89 3.02 0.83 19.52
N SER A 90 2.93 1.78 20.45
CA SER A 90 2.86 3.22 20.15
C SER A 90 4.21 3.76 19.69
N GLU A 91 5.29 3.26 20.29
CA GLU A 91 6.67 3.66 20.01
C GLU A 91 7.24 2.80 18.89
N HIS A 92 7.82 3.44 17.88
CA HIS A 92 8.14 2.89 16.57
C HIS A 92 9.27 1.82 16.55
N GLU A 93 9.54 1.15 17.67
CA GLU A 93 10.82 0.46 17.88
C GLU A 93 10.71 -1.06 17.87
N ASN A 94 9.56 -1.63 18.25
CA ASN A 94 9.46 -3.08 18.38
C ASN A 94 8.87 -3.71 17.12
N ALA A 95 9.66 -4.52 16.44
CA ALA A 95 9.17 -5.40 15.39
C ALA A 95 8.24 -6.47 15.99
N VAL A 96 7.18 -6.83 15.25
CA VAL A 96 6.34 -7.98 15.62
C VAL A 96 7.22 -9.25 15.53
N PRO A 97 7.26 -10.10 16.57
CA PRO A 97 8.01 -11.35 16.52
C PRO A 97 7.51 -12.25 15.40
N GLU A 98 8.42 -12.97 14.72
CA GLU A 98 8.08 -13.81 13.56
C GLU A 98 6.97 -14.83 13.86
N ALA A 99 6.99 -15.42 15.06
CA ALA A 99 5.98 -16.37 15.52
C ALA A 99 4.54 -15.80 15.58
N HIS A 100 4.40 -14.47 15.62
CA HIS A 100 3.12 -13.78 15.69
C HIS A 100 2.77 -13.03 14.41
N LEU A 101 3.64 -13.03 13.38
CA LEU A 101 3.43 -12.23 12.17
C LEU A 101 2.16 -12.60 11.42
N ALA A 102 1.88 -13.89 11.28
CA ALA A 102 0.71 -14.36 10.54
C ALA A 102 -0.60 -13.89 11.20
N ASP A 103 -0.74 -14.14 12.50
CA ASP A 103 -1.92 -13.75 13.28
C ASP A 103 -2.08 -12.22 13.32
N TRP A 104 -0.98 -11.49 13.53
CA TRP A 104 -0.98 -10.03 13.51
C TRP A 104 -1.39 -9.48 12.14
N CYS A 105 -0.90 -10.06 11.04
CA CYS A 105 -1.29 -9.64 9.69
C CYS A 105 -2.77 -9.92 9.43
N ALA A 106 -3.27 -11.09 9.83
CA ALA A 106 -4.68 -11.46 9.71
C ALA A 106 -5.56 -10.45 10.46
N GLU A 107 -5.25 -10.16 11.73
CA GLU A 107 -5.99 -9.19 12.55
C GLU A 107 -6.06 -7.81 11.87
N LYS A 108 -4.96 -7.34 11.28
CA LYS A 108 -4.92 -6.04 10.58
C LYS A 108 -5.75 -6.03 9.30
N ILE A 109 -5.77 -7.14 8.56
CA ILE A 109 -6.60 -7.28 7.36
C ILE A 109 -8.08 -7.35 7.72
N GLU A 110 -8.42 -8.12 8.76
CA GLU A 110 -9.81 -8.28 9.22
C GLU A 110 -10.36 -6.99 9.82
N SER A 111 -9.56 -6.30 10.64
CA SER A 111 -9.89 -4.96 11.16
C SER A 111 -10.14 -3.92 10.06
N ALA A 112 -9.63 -4.17 8.86
CA ALA A 112 -9.82 -3.29 7.71
C ALA A 112 -11.11 -3.62 6.91
N GLY A 113 -11.93 -4.53 7.41
CA GLY A 113 -13.25 -4.90 6.86
C GLY A 113 -13.26 -6.21 6.08
N PHE A 114 -12.12 -6.88 5.91
CA PHE A 114 -12.04 -8.12 5.13
C PHE A 114 -12.30 -9.36 5.99
N LYS A 115 -12.57 -10.48 5.33
CA LYS A 115 -12.49 -11.82 5.91
C LYS A 115 -11.35 -12.58 5.25
N VAL A 116 -10.42 -13.10 6.03
CA VAL A 116 -9.24 -13.82 5.54
C VAL A 116 -9.62 -15.30 5.34
N ALA A 117 -9.46 -15.82 4.13
CA ALA A 117 -9.67 -17.24 3.84
C ALA A 117 -8.35 -18.03 3.87
N SER A 118 -7.25 -17.41 3.44
CA SER A 118 -5.90 -17.94 3.58
C SER A 118 -4.90 -16.80 3.73
N LEU A 119 -3.80 -17.03 4.44
CA LEU A 119 -2.75 -16.05 4.64
C LEU A 119 -1.39 -16.74 4.76
N ALA A 120 -0.40 -16.22 4.04
CA ALA A 120 0.99 -16.61 4.17
C ALA A 120 1.87 -15.37 4.23
N VAL A 121 2.72 -15.29 5.25
CA VAL A 121 3.83 -14.33 5.30
C VAL A 121 4.93 -14.90 4.42
N THR A 122 5.12 -14.34 3.23
CA THR A 122 6.06 -14.86 2.22
C THR A 122 7.47 -14.33 2.41
N ASN A 123 7.63 -13.20 3.11
CA ASN A 123 8.92 -12.63 3.44
C ASN A 123 8.80 -11.72 4.68
N PHE A 124 9.86 -11.64 5.47
CA PHE A 124 10.00 -10.70 6.57
C PHE A 124 11.40 -10.09 6.53
N GLN A 125 11.48 -8.77 6.31
CA GLN A 125 12.75 -8.09 6.15
C GLN A 125 12.69 -6.65 6.65
N TYR A 126 13.86 -6.07 6.92
CA TYR A 126 13.96 -4.65 7.17
C TYR A 126 14.15 -3.90 5.86
N ARG A 127 13.28 -2.92 5.60
CA ARG A 127 13.52 -1.92 4.54
C ARG A 127 14.11 -0.66 5.16
N CYS A 128 15.09 -0.09 4.47
CA CYS A 128 15.89 1.03 4.96
C CYS A 128 15.75 2.26 4.06
N GLY A 129 16.05 3.43 4.61
CA GLY A 129 16.12 4.67 3.85
C GLY A 129 16.76 5.78 4.66
N VAL A 130 16.95 6.93 4.04
CA VAL A 130 17.57 8.08 4.68
C VAL A 130 16.73 9.32 4.39
N LYS A 131 16.21 9.91 5.45
CA LYS A 131 15.59 11.23 5.37
C LYS A 131 16.64 12.29 5.63
N HIS A 132 16.99 13.02 4.58
CA HIS A 132 17.77 14.25 4.67
C HIS A 132 16.82 15.41 5.02
N ALA A 133 16.80 15.81 6.30
CA ALA A 133 16.29 17.13 6.68
C ALA A 133 17.48 18.10 6.73
N THR A 134 17.22 19.40 6.55
CA THR A 134 18.19 20.47 6.25
C THR A 134 19.47 20.43 7.08
N ASP A 135 19.42 19.95 8.33
CA ASP A 135 20.61 19.78 9.20
C ASP A 135 20.70 18.43 9.92
N ASN A 136 19.84 17.45 9.61
CA ASN A 136 19.81 16.15 10.30
C ASN A 136 19.51 14.98 9.37
N ARG A 137 20.38 13.97 9.40
CA ARG A 137 20.20 12.69 8.72
C ARG A 137 19.45 11.73 9.64
N GLN A 138 18.21 11.42 9.31
CA GLN A 138 17.42 10.41 10.02
C GLN A 138 17.46 9.09 9.23
N ASN A 139 18.02 8.05 9.83
CA ASN A 139 17.97 6.70 9.27
C ASN A 139 16.58 6.10 9.51
N ILE A 140 15.96 5.63 8.44
CA ILE A 140 14.69 4.94 8.46
C ILE A 140 14.99 3.45 8.39
N ARG A 141 14.42 2.68 9.31
CA ARG A 141 14.48 1.21 9.32
C ARG A 141 13.12 0.67 9.72
N ILE A 142 12.48 -0.09 8.84
CA ILE A 142 11.10 -0.54 9.01
C ILE A 142 11.05 -2.07 8.83
N PRO A 143 10.59 -2.83 9.82
CA PRO A 143 10.28 -4.25 9.62
C PRO A 143 9.05 -4.37 8.71
N VAL A 144 9.18 -5.12 7.62
CA VAL A 144 8.15 -5.30 6.61
C VAL A 144 7.84 -6.77 6.46
N ALA A 145 6.57 -7.13 6.68
CA ALA A 145 6.03 -8.43 6.34
C ALA A 145 5.36 -8.36 4.97
N SER A 146 5.85 -9.14 4.02
CA SER A 146 5.18 -9.35 2.74
C SER A 146 4.21 -10.51 2.88
N VAL A 147 2.96 -10.28 2.51
CA VAL A 147 1.84 -11.19 2.74
C VAL A 147 1.17 -11.50 1.42
N THR A 148 0.88 -12.78 1.20
CA THR A 148 -0.05 -13.24 0.18
C THR A 148 -1.27 -13.81 0.88
N THR A 149 -2.45 -13.33 0.53
CA THR A 149 -3.70 -13.71 1.20
C THR A 149 -4.84 -13.80 0.21
N THR A 150 -5.85 -14.60 0.51
CA THR A 150 -7.15 -14.54 -0.16
C THR A 150 -8.17 -13.95 0.79
N VAL A 151 -8.94 -12.98 0.31
CA VAL A 151 -9.91 -12.26 1.12
C VAL A 151 -11.28 -12.19 0.46
N THR A 152 -12.30 -12.05 1.29
CA THR A 152 -13.65 -11.64 0.88
C THR A 152 -14.05 -10.36 1.61
N ALA A 153 -14.96 -9.58 1.03
CA ALA A 153 -15.46 -8.39 1.70
C ALA A 153 -16.38 -8.80 2.87
N GLY A 154 -16.06 -8.34 4.09
CA GLY A 154 -16.90 -8.49 5.27
C GLY A 154 -17.79 -7.25 5.45
N ASP A 155 -17.17 -6.11 5.77
CA ASP A 155 -17.79 -4.78 5.76
C ASP A 155 -17.40 -4.06 4.47
N THR A 156 -18.36 -3.91 3.56
CA THR A 156 -18.13 -3.34 2.23
C THR A 156 -17.70 -1.88 2.27
N LEU A 157 -18.17 -1.10 3.24
CA LEU A 157 -17.78 0.31 3.38
C LEU A 157 -16.35 0.41 3.90
N ALA A 158 -16.02 -0.37 4.93
CA ALA A 158 -14.66 -0.46 5.45
C ALA A 158 -13.68 -0.96 4.37
N CYS A 159 -14.03 -2.01 3.62
CA CYS A 159 -13.24 -2.51 2.50
C CYS A 159 -13.01 -1.42 1.43
N ALA A 160 -14.04 -0.64 1.08
CA ALA A 160 -13.91 0.44 0.09
C ALA A 160 -12.97 1.56 0.56
N LEU A 161 -13.06 1.93 1.85
CA LEU A 161 -12.15 2.91 2.45
C LEU A 161 -10.72 2.37 2.50
N THR A 162 -10.55 1.13 2.94
CA THR A 162 -9.26 0.44 2.99
C THR A 162 -8.64 0.30 1.61
N TRP A 163 -9.44 0.02 0.58
CA TRP A 163 -8.94 -0.02 -0.80
C TRP A 163 -8.29 1.31 -1.19
N ARG A 164 -8.92 2.43 -0.85
CA ARG A 164 -8.42 3.76 -1.19
C ARG A 164 -7.21 4.15 -0.34
N GLN A 165 -7.23 3.81 0.95
CA GLN A 165 -6.30 4.35 1.93
C GLN A 165 -5.16 3.40 2.31
N GLY A 166 -5.30 2.11 2.03
CA GLY A 166 -4.43 1.02 2.49
C GLY A 166 -4.51 0.71 3.98
N ILE A 167 -3.90 -0.42 4.32
CA ILE A 167 -3.86 -1.03 5.65
C ILE A 167 -2.58 -0.61 6.39
N GLY A 168 -2.71 -0.23 7.65
CA GLY A 168 -1.56 -0.06 8.55
C GLY A 168 -0.71 1.20 8.31
N ARG A 169 0.51 1.15 8.85
CA ARG A 169 1.48 2.26 8.85
C ARG A 169 2.41 2.17 7.63
N GLY A 170 3.19 3.24 7.41
CA GLY A 170 4.26 3.23 6.40
C GLY A 170 3.80 3.46 4.96
N LYS A 171 2.63 4.05 4.75
CA LYS A 171 2.05 4.36 3.41
C LYS A 171 2.99 5.20 2.53
N ARG A 172 3.78 6.09 3.15
CA ARG A 172 4.80 6.89 2.45
C ARG A 172 5.96 6.04 1.92
N PHE A 173 6.12 4.81 2.40
CA PHE A 173 7.20 3.89 2.03
C PHE A 173 6.71 2.73 1.16
N GLY A 174 5.55 2.89 0.52
CA GLY A 174 4.98 1.88 -0.39
C GLY A 174 4.35 0.68 0.31
N LEU A 175 3.95 0.84 1.58
CA LEU A 175 3.34 -0.20 2.40
C LEU A 175 1.83 0.00 2.52
N GLY A 176 1.09 -1.09 2.73
CA GLY A 176 -0.33 -1.07 3.04
C GLY A 176 -1.28 -1.12 1.84
N MET A 177 -0.77 -1.05 0.60
CA MET A 177 -1.61 -1.17 -0.60
C MET A 177 -1.90 -2.62 -0.93
N LEU A 178 -3.19 -2.98 -0.98
CA LEU A 178 -3.63 -4.27 -1.53
C LEU A 178 -3.52 -4.24 -3.06
N ALA A 179 -2.85 -5.23 -3.64
CA ALA A 179 -2.72 -5.40 -5.08
C ALA A 179 -3.05 -6.85 -5.48
N HIS A 180 -3.65 -7.02 -6.67
CA HIS A 180 -3.83 -8.30 -7.34
C HIS A 180 -2.68 -8.55 -8.34
#